data_AF-A0A956QIK5-F1
#
_entry.id   AF-A0A956QIK5-F1
#
_cell.length_a   1.000
_cell.length_b   1.000
_cell.length_c   1.000
_cell.angle_alpha   90.00
_cell.angle_beta   90.00
_cell.angle_gamma   90.00
#
_symmetry.space_group_name_H-M   'P 1'
#
loop_
_entity.id
_entity.type
_entity.pdbx_description
1 polymer ?
#
loop_
_entity_poly.entity_id
_entity_poly.type
_entity_poly.pdbx_seq_one_letter_code
_entity_poly.pdbx_strand_id
1 'polypeptide(L)'
;IDEDAHLQVDGDFGVASYQNDIVPQLIFGELSGGVSDGVAEENSGSIIVDGDLGIEGPIKGAGKLLATGNVHLRPNWASVTADEQADLSIYSGKDITIKPPYNWEAETAVDRALTFNGLLYAKDNVDIQTRTGQPLNIRGALVARNGTINIHNASDVTLHYDQKYVDHIVRELPEDRIHLERALWKG
;
A
#
# COMPACT_ATOMS: atom_id res chain seq x y z
N ILE A 1 -25.31 12.19 -5.01
CA ILE A 1 -24.53 11.95 -3.78
C ILE A 1 -23.13 12.36 -4.17
N ASP A 2 -22.53 13.30 -3.44
CA ASP A 2 -21.31 13.98 -3.86
C ASP A 2 -20.22 12.99 -4.25
N GLU A 3 -19.68 13.20 -5.44
CA GLU A 3 -18.69 12.39 -6.13
C GLU A 3 -17.34 12.56 -5.41
N ASP A 4 -16.69 11.44 -5.11
CA ASP A 4 -15.38 11.28 -4.48
C ASP A 4 -15.17 11.93 -3.09
N ALA A 5 -15.23 11.10 -2.04
CA ALA A 5 -14.86 11.52 -0.69
C ALA A 5 -13.35 11.78 -0.58
N HIS A 6 -12.96 13.06 -0.42
CA HIS A 6 -11.56 13.46 -0.25
C HIS A 6 -11.32 14.03 1.15
N LEU A 7 -10.33 13.48 1.85
CA LEU A 7 -9.76 14.09 3.06
C LEU A 7 -8.48 14.83 2.68
N GLN A 8 -8.47 16.16 2.82
CA GLN A 8 -7.27 16.96 2.64
C GLN A 8 -6.75 17.43 4.01
N VAL A 9 -5.45 17.26 4.24
CA VAL A 9 -4.77 17.63 5.47
C VAL A 9 -3.55 18.50 5.15
N ASP A 10 -3.50 19.68 5.75
CA ASP A 10 -2.30 20.54 5.72
C ASP A 10 -1.37 20.14 6.86
N GLY A 11 -0.13 19.76 6.55
CA GLY A 11 0.83 19.20 7.50
C GLY A 11 0.74 17.68 7.62
N ASP A 12 1.37 17.14 8.68
CA ASP A 12 1.46 15.70 8.88
C ASP A 12 0.13 15.08 9.34
N PHE A 13 -0.16 13.87 8.85
CA PHE A 13 -1.36 13.11 9.23
C PHE A 13 -0.99 11.71 9.73
N GLY A 14 -1.58 11.31 10.85
CA GLY A 14 -1.30 10.03 11.50
C GLY A 14 -2.56 9.32 11.97
N VAL A 15 -2.69 8.04 11.63
CA VAL A 15 -3.64 7.11 12.23
C VAL A 15 -2.84 6.11 13.06
N ALA A 16 -2.96 6.19 14.38
CA ALA A 16 -2.24 5.32 15.31
C ALA A 16 -3.08 5.05 16.56
N SER A 17 -2.76 3.97 17.27
CA SER A 17 -3.34 3.70 18.59
C SER A 17 -2.27 3.74 19.65
N TYR A 18 -2.57 4.44 20.75
CA TYR A 18 -1.73 4.50 21.94
C TYR A 18 -2.01 3.35 22.92
N GLN A 19 -3.00 2.50 22.63
CA GLN A 19 -3.37 1.34 23.43
C GLN A 19 -3.05 0.07 22.65
N ASN A 20 -2.24 -0.82 23.24
CA ASN A 20 -1.74 -2.05 22.59
C ASN A 20 -2.85 -2.98 22.08
N ASP A 21 -4.07 -2.84 22.59
CA ASP A 21 -5.21 -3.70 22.28
C ASP A 21 -6.23 -3.04 21.34
N ILE A 22 -6.02 -1.77 20.95
CA ILE A 22 -6.85 -1.10 19.94
C ILE A 22 -6.02 -0.96 18.67
N VAL A 23 -6.58 -1.41 17.56
CA VAL A 23 -5.97 -1.34 16.25
C VAL A 23 -6.86 -0.46 15.39
N PRO A 24 -6.41 0.76 15.04
CA PRO A 24 -7.22 1.59 14.17
C PRO A 24 -7.25 0.96 12.79
N GLN A 25 -8.35 1.13 12.07
CA GLN A 25 -8.50 0.60 10.71
C GLN A 25 -8.85 1.76 9.79
N LEU A 26 -8.16 1.84 8.65
CA LEU A 26 -8.55 2.72 7.56
C LEU A 26 -9.40 1.94 6.56
N ILE A 27 -10.53 2.53 6.17
CA ILE A 27 -11.49 1.90 5.24
C ILE A 27 -11.86 2.91 4.17
N PHE A 28 -11.71 2.49 2.92
CA PHE A 28 -12.21 3.19 1.75
C PHE A 28 -13.39 2.40 1.17
N GLY A 29 -14.52 3.08 0.90
CA GLY A 29 -15.75 2.45 0.39
C GLY A 29 -16.71 1.91 1.48
N GLU A 30 -17.86 1.39 1.06
CA GLU A 30 -18.90 0.88 1.98
C GLU A 30 -18.61 -0.53 2.52
N LEU A 31 -18.87 -0.72 3.82
CA LEU A 31 -19.07 -2.03 4.45
C LEU A 31 -20.49 -2.56 4.16
N SER A 32 -20.91 -2.67 2.90
CA SER A 32 -22.22 -3.25 2.59
C SER A 32 -22.09 -4.77 2.53
N GLY A 33 -22.55 -5.45 3.59
CA GLY A 33 -22.63 -6.90 3.63
C GLY A 33 -23.49 -7.44 2.48
N GLY A 34 -22.89 -8.16 1.57
CA GLY A 34 -23.60 -8.80 0.47
C GLY A 34 -22.66 -9.05 -0.70
N VAL A 35 -22.39 -10.32 -0.96
CA VAL A 35 -21.65 -10.80 -2.13
C VAL A 35 -22.23 -10.19 -3.39
N SER A 36 -21.45 -9.35 -4.07
CA SER A 36 -21.53 -9.23 -5.52
C SER A 36 -20.11 -9.23 -6.06
N ASP A 37 -19.89 -10.18 -6.96
CA ASP A 37 -18.70 -10.51 -7.75
C ASP A 37 -18.32 -9.36 -8.71
N GLY A 38 -18.23 -8.15 -8.17
CA GLY A 38 -17.99 -6.91 -8.89
C GLY A 38 -16.79 -6.22 -8.28
N VAL A 39 -15.77 -6.02 -9.12
CA VAL A 39 -14.62 -5.15 -8.89
C VAL A 39 -15.12 -3.89 -8.17
N ALA A 40 -14.53 -3.56 -7.02
CA ALA A 40 -14.80 -2.29 -6.37
C ALA A 40 -14.32 -1.17 -7.30
N GLU A 41 -15.19 -0.70 -8.19
CA GLU A 41 -14.90 0.32 -9.18
C GLU A 41 -14.56 1.64 -8.48
N GLU A 42 -13.41 2.19 -8.88
CA GLU A 42 -12.89 3.59 -8.94
C GLU A 42 -13.37 4.69 -7.96
N ASN A 43 -14.51 4.59 -7.27
CA ASN A 43 -15.11 5.59 -6.37
C ASN A 43 -14.64 5.45 -4.92
N SER A 44 -13.39 5.06 -4.76
CA SER A 44 -12.74 4.99 -3.48
C SER A 44 -12.09 6.31 -3.12
N GLY A 45 -12.50 6.88 -1.99
CA GLY A 45 -12.02 8.17 -1.52
C GLY A 45 -10.49 8.30 -1.48
N SER A 46 -10.01 9.53 -1.33
CA SER A 46 -8.58 9.81 -1.19
C SER A 46 -8.25 10.51 0.11
N ILE A 47 -7.03 10.27 0.59
CA ILE A 47 -6.39 11.09 1.62
C ILE A 47 -5.22 11.80 0.97
N ILE A 48 -5.21 13.13 1.03
CA ILE A 48 -4.19 14.00 0.49
C ILE A 48 -3.56 14.76 1.66
N VAL A 49 -2.26 14.59 1.85
CA VAL A 49 -1.49 15.11 2.98
C VAL A 49 -0.36 15.99 2.46
N ASP A 50 -0.35 17.27 2.85
CA ASP A 50 0.81 18.14 2.62
C ASP A 50 1.83 18.03 3.76
N GLY A 51 2.42 16.84 3.88
CA GLY A 51 3.31 16.45 4.95
C GLY A 51 3.58 14.95 4.93
N ASP A 52 4.03 14.41 6.06
CA ASP A 52 4.24 12.99 6.25
C ASP A 52 2.90 12.28 6.61
N LEU A 53 2.67 11.10 6.05
CA LEU A 53 1.52 10.25 6.31
C LEU A 53 1.93 9.00 7.08
N GLY A 54 1.41 8.82 8.29
CA GLY A 54 1.57 7.61 9.10
C GLY A 54 0.28 6.84 9.25
N ILE A 55 0.28 5.54 8.93
CA ILE A 55 -0.87 4.66 9.18
C ILE A 55 -0.39 3.41 9.90
N GLU A 56 -0.89 3.23 11.12
CA GLU A 56 -0.84 1.97 11.85
C GLU A 56 -2.20 1.30 11.74
N GLY A 57 -2.19 -0.01 11.51
CA GLY A 57 -3.42 -0.76 11.29
C GLY A 57 -3.69 -1.17 9.85
N PRO A 58 -4.71 -2.01 9.64
CA PRO A 58 -5.07 -2.49 8.32
C PRO A 58 -5.73 -1.37 7.51
N ILE A 59 -5.44 -1.37 6.20
CA ILE A 59 -6.10 -0.53 5.20
C ILE A 59 -6.98 -1.47 4.36
N LYS A 60 -8.27 -1.15 4.24
CA LYS A 60 -9.24 -1.94 3.45
C LYS A 60 -9.93 -1.08 2.39
N GLY A 61 -10.31 -1.74 1.29
CA GLY A 61 -10.97 -1.12 0.14
C GLY A 61 -9.99 -0.52 -0.87
N ALA A 62 -10.48 -0.28 -2.08
CA ALA A 62 -9.74 0.47 -3.09
C ALA A 62 -9.54 1.89 -2.56
N GLY A 63 -8.51 2.64 -2.92
CA GLY A 63 -8.32 4.00 -2.38
C GLY A 63 -7.03 4.65 -2.80
N LYS A 64 -6.91 5.95 -2.54
CA LYS A 64 -5.71 6.70 -2.86
C LYS A 64 -5.14 7.40 -1.63
N LEU A 65 -3.87 7.15 -1.36
CA LEU A 65 -3.08 7.85 -0.35
C LEU A 65 -2.05 8.70 -1.07
N LEU A 66 -2.05 10.01 -0.83
CA LEU A 66 -1.13 10.95 -1.43
C LEU A 66 -0.48 11.77 -0.32
N ALA A 67 0.85 11.75 -0.25
CA ALA A 67 1.63 12.56 0.69
C ALA A 67 2.74 13.32 -0.04
N THR A 68 2.91 14.61 0.24
CA THR A 68 4.07 15.37 -0.28
C THR A 68 5.37 15.00 0.43
N GLY A 69 5.26 14.49 1.66
CA GLY A 69 6.34 13.94 2.48
C GLY A 69 6.50 12.43 2.33
N ASN A 70 6.85 11.78 3.43
CA ASN A 70 7.02 10.33 3.54
C ASN A 70 5.68 9.63 3.78
N VAL A 71 5.60 8.35 3.40
CA VAL A 71 4.50 7.47 3.83
C VAL A 71 5.06 6.34 4.69
N HIS A 72 4.53 6.18 5.89
CA HIS A 72 4.89 5.14 6.84
C HIS A 72 3.68 4.25 7.12
N LEU A 73 3.77 2.97 6.78
CA LEU A 73 2.72 1.99 7.01
C LEU A 73 3.18 0.93 8.01
N ARG A 74 2.32 0.61 8.96
CA ARG A 74 2.44 -0.53 9.88
C ARG A 74 1.15 -1.34 9.90
N PRO A 75 0.92 -2.21 8.89
CA PRO A 75 -0.29 -3.02 8.82
C PRO A 75 -0.39 -3.98 9.99
N ASN A 76 -1.52 -3.97 10.71
CA ASN A 76 -1.66 -4.80 11.91
C ASN A 76 -1.84 -6.30 11.63
N TRP A 77 -2.34 -6.64 10.46
CA TRP A 77 -2.32 -8.01 9.97
C TRP A 77 -1.32 -8.11 8.83
N ALA A 78 -1.00 -9.32 8.40
CA ALA A 78 -0.15 -9.58 7.24
C ALA A 78 -0.79 -9.13 5.91
N SER A 79 -1.61 -8.09 5.91
CA SER A 79 -2.27 -7.58 4.73
C SER A 79 -2.39 -6.08 4.79
N VAL A 80 -1.68 -5.44 3.87
CA VAL A 80 -2.10 -4.19 3.24
C VAL A 80 -2.97 -4.58 2.04
N THR A 81 -3.98 -5.41 2.27
CA THR A 81 -4.94 -5.77 1.23
C THR A 81 -6.28 -5.11 1.54
N ALA A 82 -6.50 -4.03 0.80
CA ALA A 82 -7.69 -3.96 -0.02
C ALA A 82 -7.95 -5.35 -0.64
N ASP A 83 -9.17 -5.86 -0.52
CA ASP A 83 -9.70 -7.08 -1.16
C ASP A 83 -8.91 -7.56 -2.40
N GLU A 84 -8.86 -8.86 -2.70
CA GLU A 84 -8.16 -9.37 -3.91
C GLU A 84 -8.62 -8.71 -5.23
N GLN A 85 -9.75 -7.98 -5.16
CA GLN A 85 -10.39 -7.20 -6.21
C GLN A 85 -10.28 -5.66 -6.05
N ALA A 86 -9.54 -5.15 -5.06
CA ALA A 86 -9.53 -3.74 -4.70
C ALA A 86 -8.15 -3.07 -4.84
N ASP A 87 -8.14 -1.90 -5.48
CA ASP A 87 -6.94 -1.22 -5.95
C ASP A 87 -6.51 -0.10 -4.97
N LEU A 88 -5.45 -0.32 -4.18
CA LEU A 88 -4.87 0.72 -3.31
C LEU A 88 -3.67 1.39 -3.99
N SER A 89 -3.76 2.70 -4.23
CA SER A 89 -2.65 3.48 -4.78
C SER A 89 -2.04 4.38 -3.71
N ILE A 90 -0.73 4.28 -3.53
CA ILE A 90 0.03 5.07 -2.56
C ILE A 90 1.08 5.88 -3.30
N TYR A 91 1.01 7.20 -3.14
CA TYR A 91 1.91 8.18 -3.72
C TYR A 91 2.64 8.93 -2.60
N SER A 92 3.97 8.86 -2.63
CA SER A 92 4.86 9.58 -1.72
C SER A 92 5.75 10.53 -2.51
N GLY A 93 5.79 11.79 -2.08
CA GLY A 93 6.72 12.80 -2.57
C GLY A 93 8.17 12.57 -2.12
N LYS A 94 8.39 11.63 -1.19
CA LYS A 94 9.70 11.16 -0.70
C LYS A 94 9.74 9.62 -0.67
N ASP A 95 9.93 9.03 0.51
CA ASP A 95 10.05 7.59 0.72
C ASP A 95 8.69 6.94 1.07
N ILE A 96 8.55 5.66 0.77
CA ILE A 96 7.54 4.78 1.34
C ILE A 96 8.24 3.77 2.23
N THR A 97 7.78 3.62 3.47
CA THR A 97 8.27 2.60 4.40
C THR A 97 7.11 1.74 4.89
N ILE A 98 7.18 0.44 4.67
CA ILE A 98 6.26 -0.56 5.23
C ILE A 98 7.01 -1.37 6.27
N LYS A 99 6.53 -1.35 7.51
CA LYS A 99 7.14 -2.07 8.63
C LYS A 99 6.15 -3.06 9.24
N PRO A 100 6.65 -4.13 9.88
CA PRO A 100 5.77 -5.04 10.58
C PRO A 100 5.05 -4.32 11.73
N PRO A 101 3.87 -4.81 12.15
CA PRO A 101 3.11 -4.18 13.22
C PRO A 101 3.77 -4.32 14.59
N TYR A 102 3.47 -3.35 15.46
CA TYR A 102 3.96 -3.26 16.83
C TYR A 102 2.87 -3.67 17.85
N ASN A 103 2.30 -4.87 17.72
CA ASN A 103 1.49 -5.45 18.79
C ASN A 103 1.61 -6.98 18.88
N TRP A 104 1.24 -7.48 20.05
CA TRP A 104 1.37 -8.87 20.45
C TRP A 104 0.43 -9.81 19.68
N GLU A 105 -0.75 -9.35 19.27
CA GLU A 105 -1.66 -10.17 18.46
C GLU A 105 -1.05 -10.48 17.08
N ALA A 106 -0.39 -9.50 16.47
CA ALA A 106 0.30 -9.69 15.21
C ALA A 106 1.61 -10.48 15.32
N GLU A 107 2.19 -10.61 16.53
CA GLU A 107 3.38 -11.45 16.77
C GLU A 107 3.09 -12.94 16.57
N THR A 108 1.85 -13.38 16.76
CA THR A 108 1.46 -14.79 16.58
C THR A 108 1.19 -15.20 15.13
N ALA A 109 1.18 -14.24 14.19
CA ALA A 109 0.76 -14.44 12.81
C ALA A 109 1.93 -14.54 11.80
N VAL A 110 3.13 -14.96 12.25
CA VAL A 110 4.35 -15.04 11.41
C VAL A 110 4.20 -15.90 10.15
N ASP A 111 3.29 -16.87 10.17
CA ASP A 111 3.03 -17.76 9.02
C ASP A 111 2.16 -17.11 7.93
N ARG A 112 1.60 -15.92 8.18
CA ARG A 112 0.78 -15.21 7.19
C ARG A 112 1.67 -14.30 6.36
N ALA A 113 1.63 -14.49 5.04
CA ALA A 113 2.36 -13.63 4.10
C ALA A 113 1.90 -12.18 4.20
N LEU A 114 2.84 -11.21 4.27
CA LEU A 114 2.53 -9.80 4.10
C LEU A 114 2.07 -9.59 2.66
N THR A 115 0.82 -9.17 2.45
CA THR A 115 0.25 -8.99 1.11
C THR A 115 -0.02 -7.52 0.82
N PHE A 116 0.31 -7.06 -0.38
CA PHE A 116 -0.04 -5.75 -0.92
C PHE A 116 -0.64 -5.89 -2.33
N ASN A 117 -1.83 -5.33 -2.53
CA ASN A 117 -2.50 -5.26 -3.83
C ASN A 117 -2.63 -3.79 -4.24
N GLY A 118 -1.96 -3.38 -5.32
CA GLY A 118 -2.02 -2.00 -5.76
C GLY A 118 -0.75 -1.41 -6.36
N LEU A 119 -0.63 -0.10 -6.20
CA LEU A 119 0.52 0.70 -6.62
C LEU A 119 1.23 1.32 -5.40
N LEU A 120 2.53 1.10 -5.28
CA LEU A 120 3.43 1.94 -4.47
C LEU A 120 4.27 2.81 -5.38
N TYR A 121 4.09 4.12 -5.29
CA TYR A 121 4.90 5.10 -5.99
C TYR A 121 5.62 6.00 -4.99
N ALA A 122 6.94 5.89 -4.93
CA ALA A 122 7.81 6.79 -4.18
C ALA A 122 8.67 7.60 -5.14
N LYS A 123 8.84 8.89 -4.85
CA LYS A 123 9.83 9.72 -5.56
C LYS A 123 11.23 9.21 -5.29
N ASP A 124 11.51 8.82 -4.05
CA ASP A 124 12.82 8.37 -3.61
C ASP A 124 12.78 6.84 -3.41
N ASN A 125 12.73 6.32 -2.18
CA ASN A 125 12.87 4.89 -1.91
C ASN A 125 11.55 4.21 -1.53
N VAL A 126 11.47 2.90 -1.80
CA VAL A 126 10.45 2.01 -1.21
C VAL A 126 11.18 1.01 -0.33
N ASP A 127 10.93 1.06 0.98
CA ASP A 127 11.50 0.13 1.95
C ASP A 127 10.38 -0.74 2.55
N ILE A 128 10.48 -2.05 2.36
CA ILE A 128 9.51 -3.03 2.88
C ILE A 128 10.25 -3.96 3.83
N GLN A 129 9.89 -3.90 5.10
CA GLN A 129 10.39 -4.80 6.12
C GLN A 129 9.27 -5.77 6.52
N THR A 130 9.50 -7.06 6.34
CA THR A 130 8.63 -8.10 6.91
C THR A 130 9.16 -8.55 8.27
N ARG A 131 8.39 -9.38 8.97
CA ARG A 131 8.94 -10.19 10.08
C ARG A 131 9.89 -11.24 9.50
N THR A 132 10.94 -11.59 10.25
CA THR A 132 11.86 -12.66 9.85
C THR A 132 11.11 -13.95 9.59
N GLY A 133 11.28 -14.51 8.39
CA GLY A 133 10.63 -15.77 8.00
C GLY A 133 9.23 -15.59 7.38
N GLN A 134 8.70 -14.37 7.37
CA GLN A 134 7.38 -14.07 6.81
C GLN A 134 7.45 -13.90 5.28
N PRO A 135 6.60 -14.57 4.48
CA PRO A 135 6.55 -14.34 3.04
C PRO A 135 6.02 -12.94 2.69
N LEU A 136 6.35 -12.43 1.51
CA LEU A 136 5.85 -11.17 0.96
C LEU A 136 5.20 -11.43 -0.40
N ASN A 137 3.93 -11.05 -0.53
CA ASN A 137 3.16 -11.16 -1.77
C ASN A 137 2.75 -9.77 -2.24
N ILE A 138 3.17 -9.38 -3.43
CA ILE A 138 2.84 -8.09 -4.03
C ILE A 138 2.18 -8.35 -5.37
N ARG A 139 0.94 -7.87 -5.54
CA ARG A 139 0.26 -7.85 -6.83
C ARG A 139 0.05 -6.40 -7.24
N GLY A 140 0.64 -6.03 -8.38
CA GLY A 140 0.57 -4.68 -8.93
C GLY A 140 1.94 -4.11 -9.23
N ALA A 141 2.22 -2.89 -8.78
CA ALA A 141 3.41 -2.17 -9.19
C ALA A 141 4.12 -1.47 -8.05
N LEU A 142 5.45 -1.49 -8.11
CA LEU A 142 6.36 -0.78 -7.22
C LEU A 142 7.22 0.15 -8.06
N VAL A 143 7.23 1.44 -7.70
CA VAL A 143 7.99 2.47 -8.39
C VAL A 143 8.77 3.27 -7.36
N ALA A 144 10.09 3.25 -7.48
CA ALA A 144 11.01 4.14 -6.79
C ALA A 144 11.69 4.99 -7.85
N ARG A 145 11.23 6.24 -8.06
CA ARG A 145 11.59 7.01 -9.26
C ARG A 145 13.08 7.37 -9.30
N ASN A 146 13.63 7.85 -8.19
CA ASN A 146 15.01 8.31 -8.06
C ASN A 146 15.81 7.51 -7.00
N GLY A 147 15.20 6.51 -6.37
CA GLY A 147 15.81 5.72 -5.30
C GLY A 147 15.80 4.23 -5.58
N THR A 148 15.80 3.43 -4.51
CA THR A 148 15.79 1.97 -4.59
C THR A 148 14.55 1.36 -3.95
N ILE A 149 14.25 0.14 -4.37
CA ILE A 149 13.28 -0.72 -3.69
C ILE A 149 14.10 -1.71 -2.84
N ASN A 150 13.95 -1.64 -1.52
CA ASN A 150 14.62 -2.52 -0.56
C ASN A 150 13.59 -3.40 0.13
N ILE A 151 13.83 -4.71 0.16
CA ILE A 151 12.97 -5.68 0.84
C ILE A 151 13.83 -6.43 1.86
N HIS A 152 13.40 -6.44 3.11
CA HIS A 152 14.15 -7.01 4.22
C HIS A 152 13.37 -8.13 4.91
N ASN A 153 14.10 -9.15 5.38
CA ASN A 153 13.63 -10.24 6.25
C ASN A 153 12.57 -11.20 5.67
N ALA A 154 12.12 -10.99 4.43
CA ALA A 154 11.15 -11.86 3.78
C ALA A 154 11.76 -13.25 3.53
N SER A 155 11.01 -14.31 3.85
CA SER A 155 11.43 -15.69 3.53
C SER A 155 11.30 -16.01 2.04
N ASP A 156 10.28 -15.44 1.41
CA ASP A 156 9.99 -15.52 -0.01
C ASP A 156 9.34 -14.22 -0.46
N VAL A 157 9.59 -13.82 -1.71
CA VAL A 157 9.03 -12.61 -2.33
C VAL A 157 8.38 -12.99 -3.64
N THR A 158 7.06 -12.97 -3.66
CA THR A 158 6.26 -13.12 -4.88
C THR A 158 5.80 -11.75 -5.35
N LEU A 159 6.29 -11.33 -6.52
CA LEU A 159 5.82 -10.13 -7.22
C LEU A 159 5.07 -10.55 -8.49
N HIS A 160 3.79 -10.22 -8.54
CA HIS A 160 2.95 -10.34 -9.74
C HIS A 160 2.70 -8.94 -10.29
N TYR A 161 3.43 -8.59 -11.35
CA TYR A 161 3.21 -7.33 -12.05
C TYR A 161 1.83 -7.31 -12.69
N ASP A 162 1.10 -6.22 -12.48
CA ASP A 162 -0.19 -5.98 -13.14
C ASP A 162 -0.18 -4.55 -13.70
N GLN A 163 -0.21 -4.46 -15.02
CA GLN A 163 0.01 -3.23 -15.76
C GLN A 163 -1.06 -2.17 -15.47
N LYS A 164 -2.29 -2.59 -15.14
CA LYS A 164 -3.41 -1.66 -14.89
C LYS A 164 -3.05 -0.62 -13.82
N TYR A 165 -2.23 -1.00 -12.84
CA TYR A 165 -1.79 -0.12 -11.75
C TYR A 165 -0.78 0.94 -12.18
N VAL A 166 -0.05 0.71 -13.27
CA VAL A 166 0.93 1.65 -13.83
C VAL A 166 0.29 2.53 -14.90
N ASP A 167 -0.71 2.03 -15.63
CA ASP A 167 -1.41 2.79 -16.67
C ASP A 167 -2.02 4.10 -16.11
N HIS A 168 -2.43 4.12 -14.84
CA HIS A 168 -2.89 5.33 -14.15
C HIS A 168 -1.80 6.41 -13.98
N ILE A 169 -0.52 6.02 -13.90
CA ILE A 169 0.61 6.96 -13.82
C ILE A 169 1.10 7.36 -15.23
N VAL A 170 1.11 6.40 -16.16
CA VAL A 170 1.79 6.56 -17.47
C VAL A 170 0.87 7.14 -18.54
N ARG A 171 -0.45 7.23 -18.31
CA ARG A 171 -1.39 7.91 -19.23
C ARG A 171 -0.98 9.34 -19.60
N GLU A 172 -0.15 10.01 -18.81
CA GLU A 172 0.36 11.36 -19.08
C GLU A 172 1.79 11.41 -19.63
N LEU A 173 2.42 10.27 -19.95
CA LEU A 173 3.83 10.19 -20.32
C LEU A 173 4.03 9.73 -21.78
N PRO A 174 5.09 10.20 -22.49
CA PRO A 174 5.32 9.87 -23.91
C PRO A 174 5.60 8.38 -24.16
N GLU A 175 5.20 7.88 -25.33
CA GLU A 175 5.14 6.46 -25.76
C GLU A 175 6.49 5.71 -25.81
N ASP A 176 7.64 6.39 -25.72
CA ASP A 176 8.95 5.81 -26.08
C ASP A 176 9.67 5.07 -24.94
N ARG A 177 9.02 4.17 -24.18
CA ARG A 177 9.65 3.51 -23.02
C ARG A 177 9.90 2.00 -23.15
N ILE A 178 11.00 1.59 -22.53
CA ILE A 178 11.43 0.20 -22.36
C ILE A 178 10.59 -0.44 -21.24
N HIS A 179 9.85 -1.49 -21.58
CA HIS A 179 9.05 -2.28 -20.65
C HIS A 179 9.94 -3.37 -20.03
N LEU A 180 10.06 -3.40 -18.71
CA LEU A 180 10.73 -4.49 -17.98
C LEU A 180 9.67 -5.52 -17.59
N GLU A 181 9.42 -6.49 -18.47
CA GLU A 181 8.40 -7.53 -18.26
C GLU A 181 8.82 -8.61 -17.25
N ARG A 182 10.12 -8.68 -16.88
CA ARG A 182 10.60 -9.70 -15.95
C ARG A 182 11.95 -9.34 -15.31
N ALA A 183 11.96 -9.19 -13.99
CA ALA A 183 13.18 -9.22 -13.18
C ALA A 183 13.22 -10.56 -12.42
N LEU A 184 14.11 -11.46 -12.82
CA LEU A 184 14.41 -12.68 -12.07
C LEU A 184 15.60 -12.39 -11.17
N TRP A 185 15.39 -12.42 -9.85
CA TRP A 185 16.49 -12.42 -8.89
C TRP A 185 16.80 -13.86 -8.49
N LYS A 186 18.06 -14.28 -8.64
CA LYS A 186 18.58 -15.52 -8.05
C LYS A 186 19.47 -15.11 -6.88
N GLY A 187 19.13 -15.61 -5.68
CA GLY A 187 20.00 -15.60 -4.51
C GLY A 187 21.19 -16.55 -4.68
#